data_AF-A0A2C7AA87-F1
#
_entry.id   AF-A0A2C7AA87-F1
#
_cell.length_a   1.000
_cell.length_b   1.000
_cell.length_c   1.000
_cell.angle_alpha   90.00
_cell.angle_beta   90.00
_cell.angle_gamma   90.00
#
_symmetry.space_group_name_H-M   'P 1'
#
loop_
_entity.id
_entity.type
_entity.pdbx_description
1 polymer ?
#
loop_
_entity_poly.entity_id
_entity_poly.type
_entity_poly.pdbx_seq_one_letter_code
_entity_poly.pdbx_strand_id
1 'polypeptide(L)'
;MDTLAELAEGTLAERMRLEAAARVLRTARRAMDVTGRAMALPPALRNWNPLLVTAREHVETLTPREVDALLAEGARWAAALLRAEPDLRRAA
;
A
#
# COMPACT_ATOMS: atom_id res chain seq x y z
N MET A 1 -22.06 -23.54 -15.95
CA MET A 1 -20.94 -22.78 -16.56
C MET A 1 -20.44 -21.70 -15.60
N ASP A 2 -20.33 -21.98 -14.29
CA ASP A 2 -19.96 -20.95 -13.29
C ASP A 2 -18.47 -20.94 -12.94
N THR A 3 -17.77 -22.05 -13.12
CA THR A 3 -16.39 -22.22 -12.65
C THR A 3 -15.39 -21.28 -13.32
N LEU A 4 -15.62 -20.90 -14.58
CA LEU A 4 -14.77 -19.93 -15.29
C LEU A 4 -15.03 -18.48 -14.83
N ALA A 5 -16.27 -18.16 -14.47
CA ALA A 5 -16.63 -16.85 -13.96
C ALA A 5 -16.03 -16.64 -12.55
N GLU A 6 -16.15 -17.64 -11.67
CA GLU A 6 -15.56 -17.60 -10.32
C GLU A 6 -14.03 -17.50 -10.35
N LEU A 7 -13.36 -18.19 -11.28
CA LEU A 7 -11.91 -18.07 -11.50
C LEU A 7 -11.52 -16.68 -12.03
N ALA A 8 -12.27 -16.13 -12.97
CA ALA A 8 -12.04 -14.79 -13.50
C ALA A 8 -12.26 -13.71 -12.43
N GLU A 9 -13.28 -13.86 -11.59
CA GLU A 9 -13.55 -12.95 -10.47
C GLU A 9 -12.48 -13.05 -9.39
N GLY A 10 -12.07 -14.26 -9.01
CA GLY A 10 -10.99 -14.48 -8.04
C GLY A 10 -9.66 -13.88 -8.52
N THR A 11 -9.33 -14.04 -9.80
CA THR A 11 -8.10 -13.48 -10.38
C THR A 11 -8.17 -11.96 -10.53
N LEU A 12 -9.33 -11.37 -10.84
CA LEU A 12 -9.51 -9.93 -10.87
C LEU A 12 -9.42 -9.32 -9.46
N ALA A 13 -10.11 -9.91 -8.48
CA ALA A 13 -10.11 -9.46 -7.10
C ALA A 13 -8.68 -9.44 -6.53
N GLU A 14 -7.89 -10.48 -6.81
CA GLU A 14 -6.50 -10.54 -6.38
C GLU A 14 -5.65 -9.46 -7.05
N ARG A 15 -5.81 -9.23 -8.36
CA ARG A 15 -5.10 -8.14 -9.06
C ARG A 15 -5.45 -6.77 -8.50
N MET A 16 -6.72 -6.53 -8.18
CA MET A 16 -7.16 -5.29 -7.53
C MET A 16 -6.58 -5.15 -6.12
N ARG A 17 -6.52 -6.24 -5.35
CA ARG A 17 -5.92 -6.26 -4.01
C ARG A 17 -4.45 -5.86 -4.07
N LEU A 18 -3.68 -6.48 -4.96
CA LEU A 18 -2.26 -6.19 -5.08
C LEU A 18 -1.99 -4.78 -5.63
N GLU A 19 -2.82 -4.28 -6.55
CA GLU A 19 -2.70 -2.89 -7.03
C GLU A 19 -3.03 -1.88 -5.92
N ALA A 20 -4.05 -2.15 -5.10
CA ALA A 20 -4.38 -1.33 -3.94
C ALA A 20 -3.19 -1.27 -2.96
N ALA A 21 -2.57 -2.41 -2.68
CA ALA A 21 -1.38 -2.48 -1.83
C ALA A 21 -0.19 -1.72 -2.43
N ALA A 22 0.08 -1.87 -3.72
CA ALA A 22 1.14 -1.12 -4.41
C ALA A 22 0.87 0.40 -4.39
N ARG A 23 -0.39 0.82 -4.52
CA ARG A 23 -0.79 2.23 -4.42
C ARG A 23 -0.57 2.78 -3.02
N VAL A 24 -0.88 2.00 -1.97
CA VAL A 24 -0.59 2.36 -0.57
C VAL A 24 0.91 2.61 -0.40
N LEU A 25 1.76 1.71 -0.91
CA LEU A 25 3.22 1.85 -0.81
C LEU A 25 3.72 3.16 -1.45
N ARG A 26 3.34 3.40 -2.70
CA ARG A 26 3.74 4.62 -3.44
C ARG A 26 3.26 5.89 -2.73
N THR A 27 2.03 5.88 -2.22
CA THR A 27 1.44 7.04 -1.54
C THR A 27 2.16 7.33 -0.24
N ALA A 28 2.44 6.30 0.56
CA ALA A 28 3.15 6.45 1.82
C ALA A 28 4.58 6.97 1.60
N ARG A 29 5.28 6.46 0.59
CA ARG A 29 6.61 6.99 0.23
C ARG A 29 6.57 8.45 -0.17
N ARG A 30 5.68 8.82 -1.08
CA ARG A 30 5.51 10.21 -1.52
C ARG A 30 5.18 11.14 -0.36
N ALA A 31 4.32 10.71 0.55
CA ALA A 31 3.98 11.48 1.73
C ALA A 31 5.17 11.70 2.67
N MET A 32 6.06 10.71 2.83
CA MET A 32 7.33 10.93 3.56
C MET A 32 8.24 11.92 2.85
N ASP A 33 8.40 11.78 1.53
CA ASP A 33 9.26 12.67 0.75
C ASP A 33 8.76 14.13 0.83
N VAL A 34 7.44 14.35 0.84
CA VAL A 34 6.83 15.68 0.96
C VAL A 34 6.93 16.26 2.38
N THR A 35 6.73 15.44 3.42
CA THR A 35 6.72 15.94 4.80
C THR A 35 8.12 16.10 5.39
N GLY A 36 9.14 15.45 4.81
CA GLY A 36 10.50 15.47 5.33
C GLY A 36 10.64 14.87 6.74
N ARG A 37 9.58 14.21 7.25
CA ARG A 37 9.54 13.63 8.60
C ARG A 37 9.76 12.13 8.55
N ALA A 38 10.62 11.65 9.44
CA ALA A 38 10.77 10.23 9.74
C ALA A 38 9.59 9.76 10.61
N MET A 39 8.39 9.67 10.03
CA MET A 39 7.30 8.93 10.67
C MET A 39 7.65 7.45 10.64
N ALA A 40 7.40 6.75 11.76
CA ALA A 40 7.61 5.31 11.81
C ALA A 40 6.79 4.64 10.69
N LEU A 41 7.51 4.02 9.75
CA LEU A 41 6.91 3.28 8.66
C LEU A 41 6.31 1.96 9.18
N PRO A 42 5.15 1.55 8.65
CA PRO A 42 4.70 0.17 8.74
C PRO A 42 5.81 -0.81 8.36
N PRO A 43 5.97 -1.95 9.05
CA PRO A 43 6.98 -2.95 8.74
C PRO A 43 7.06 -3.31 7.24
N ALA A 44 5.92 -3.48 6.58
CA ALA A 44 5.85 -3.78 5.15
C ALA A 44 6.42 -2.66 4.26
N LEU A 45 6.36 -1.40 4.71
CA LEU A 45 6.95 -0.25 4.03
C LEU A 45 8.46 -0.13 4.24
N ARG A 46 9.00 -0.68 5.34
CA ARG A 46 10.44 -0.60 5.66
C ARG A 46 11.30 -1.47 4.77
N ASN A 47 10.75 -2.58 4.27
CA ASN A 47 11.50 -3.56 3.50
C ASN A 47 11.50 -3.29 1.99
N TRP A 48 10.71 -2.32 1.53
CA TRP A 48 10.67 -1.96 0.12
C TRP A 48 11.76 -0.94 -0.23
N ASN A 49 12.64 -1.31 -1.17
CA ASN A 49 13.60 -0.38 -1.77
C ASN A 49 13.14 0.02 -3.19
N PRO A 50 12.68 1.28 -3.40
CA PRO A 50 12.18 1.74 -4.70
C PRO A 50 13.26 1.88 -5.77
N LEU A 51 14.55 1.83 -5.42
CA LEU A 51 15.66 1.85 -6.38
C LEU A 51 15.96 0.46 -6.97
N LEU A 52 15.46 -0.61 -6.32
CA LEU A 52 15.73 -1.98 -6.74
C LEU A 52 14.53 -2.63 -7.39
N VAL A 53 13.32 -2.36 -6.87
CA VAL A 53 12.07 -2.97 -7.37
C VAL A 53 10.93 -1.96 -7.31
N THR A 54 10.01 -2.07 -8.28
CA THR A 54 8.77 -1.29 -8.25
C THR A 54 7.89 -1.73 -7.08
N ALA A 55 6.95 -0.87 -6.67
CA ALA A 55 5.98 -1.20 -5.63
C ALA A 55 5.12 -2.43 -6.00
N ARG A 56 4.82 -2.60 -7.30
CA ARG A 56 4.03 -3.72 -7.80
C ARG A 56 4.80 -5.03 -7.62
N GLU A 57 6.03 -5.08 -8.12
CA GLU A 57 6.91 -6.25 -7.99
C GLU A 57 7.17 -6.59 -6.52
N HIS A 58 7.40 -5.59 -5.67
CA HIS A 58 7.56 -5.85 -4.24
C HIS A 58 6.32 -6.51 -3.62
N VAL A 59 5.12 -6.00 -3.89
CA VAL A 59 3.87 -6.57 -3.36
C VAL A 59 3.61 -7.97 -3.89
N GLU A 60 4.02 -8.30 -5.11
CA GLU A 60 3.91 -9.65 -5.66
C GLU A 60 4.81 -10.67 -4.94
N THR A 61 5.87 -10.21 -4.26
CA THR A 61 6.71 -11.08 -3.42
C THR A 61 6.17 -11.31 -2.02
N LEU A 62 5.13 -10.56 -1.61
CA LEU A 62 4.54 -10.68 -0.28
C LEU A 62 3.55 -11.85 -0.22
N THR A 63 3.46 -12.47 0.95
CA THR A 63 2.38 -13.42 1.23
C THR A 63 1.03 -12.70 1.32
N PRO A 64 -0.10 -13.38 1.07
CA PRO A 64 -1.43 -12.78 1.22
C PRO A 64 -1.66 -12.10 2.57
N ARG A 65 -1.14 -12.71 3.65
CA ARG A 65 -1.21 -12.15 5.01
C ARG A 65 -0.44 -10.83 5.15
N GLU A 66 0.70 -10.71 4.49
CA GLU A 66 1.50 -9.48 4.49
C GLU A 66 0.85 -8.38 3.65
N VAL A 67 0.22 -8.73 2.52
CA VAL A 67 -0.61 -7.80 1.74
C VAL A 67 -1.75 -7.26 2.59
N ASP A 68 -2.39 -8.09 3.40
CA ASP A 68 -3.49 -7.70 4.28
C ASP A 68 -3.04 -6.79 5.41
N ALA A 69 -1.92 -7.14 6.04
CA ALA A 69 -1.28 -6.31 7.04
C ALA A 69 -0.94 -4.94 6.45
N LEU A 70 -0.36 -4.90 5.24
CA LEU A 70 -0.03 -3.66 4.54
C LEU A 70 -1.27 -2.80 4.26
N LEU A 71 -2.37 -3.37 3.78
CA LEU A 71 -3.61 -2.63 3.53
C LEU A 71 -4.20 -2.07 4.83
N ALA A 72 -4.24 -2.86 5.91
CA ALA A 72 -4.76 -2.45 7.20
C ALA A 72 -3.87 -1.43 7.93
N GLU A 73 -2.56 -1.58 7.85
CA GLU A 73 -1.58 -0.66 8.44
C GLU A 73 -1.48 0.63 7.64
N GLY A 74 -1.56 0.56 6.31
CA GLY A 74 -1.53 1.73 5.43
C GLY A 74 -2.66 2.71 5.74
N ALA A 75 -3.89 2.22 5.94
CA ALA A 75 -5.02 3.06 6.32
C ALA A 75 -4.81 3.74 7.70
N ARG A 76 -4.32 2.99 8.69
CA ARG A 76 -4.03 3.52 10.04
C ARG A 76 -2.91 4.56 10.01
N TRP A 77 -1.85 4.29 9.24
CA TRP A 77 -0.74 5.20 9.06
C TRP A 77 -1.17 6.49 8.35
N ALA A 78 -1.95 6.39 7.27
CA ALA A 78 -2.46 7.57 6.56
C ALA A 78 -3.33 8.45 7.48
N ALA A 79 -4.20 7.84 8.28
CA ALA A 79 -5.00 8.57 9.27
C ALA A 79 -4.12 9.25 10.34
N ALA A 80 -3.06 8.59 10.80
CA ALA A 80 -2.10 9.18 11.73
C ALA A 80 -1.32 10.34 11.11
N LEU A 81 -0.87 10.19 9.87
CA LEU A 81 -0.21 11.24 9.11
C LEU A 81 -1.09 12.47 8.97
N LEU A 82 -2.34 12.32 8.51
CA LEU A 82 -3.25 13.45 8.34
C LEU A 82 -3.61 14.13 9.67
N ARG A 83 -3.54 13.42 10.81
CA ARG A 83 -3.67 14.04 12.14
C ARG A 83 -2.44 14.85 12.52
N ALA A 84 -1.24 14.35 12.21
CA ALA A 84 0.01 15.05 12.47
C ALA A 84 0.26 16.22 11.52
N GLU A 85 -0.26 16.14 10.29
CA GLU A 85 -0.11 17.11 9.22
C GLU A 85 -1.48 17.57 8.71
N PRO A 86 -2.20 18.40 9.49
CA PRO A 86 -3.54 18.85 9.11
C PRO A 86 -3.55 19.67 7.81
N ASP A 87 -2.43 20.29 7.45
CA ASP A 87 -2.30 21.04 6.20
C ASP A 87 -2.33 20.14 4.96
N LEU A 88 -1.86 18.88 5.07
CA LEU A 88 -2.03 17.89 3.99
C LEU A 88 -3.50 17.54 3.75
N ARG A 89 -4.34 17.59 4.78
CA ARG A 89 -5.79 17.36 4.64
C ARG A 89 -6.48 18.46 3.84
N ARG A 90 -5.97 19.70 3.88
CA ARG A 90 -6.56 20.82 3.11
C ARG A 90 -6.10 20.85 1.65
N ALA A 91 -5.04 20.11 1.31
CA ALA A 91 -4.44 20.08 -0.03
C ALA A 91 -4.84 18.84 -0.87
N ALA A 92 -5.57 17.89 -0.29
CA ALA A 92 -6.05 16.65 -0.93
C ALA A 92 -7.55 16.74 -1.25
#